data_AF-A0A4Y9ZJ43-F1
#
_entry.id   AF-A0A4Y9ZJ43-F1
#
_cell.length_a   1.000
_cell.length_b   1.000
_cell.length_c   1.000
_cell.angle_alpha   90.00
_cell.angle_beta   90.00
_cell.angle_gamma   90.00
#
_symmetry.space_group_name_H-M   'P 1'
#
loop_
_entity.id
_entity.type
_entity.pdbx_description
1 polymer ?
#
loop_
_entity_poly.entity_id
_entity_poly.type
_entity_poly.pdbx_seq_one_letter_code
_entity_poly.pdbx_strand_id
1 'polypeptide(L)'
;MIGPGDPQLLLRMARALAEGHHKIQIRGNTNIIDWVYVGNVADAHLLAADRLPSGGDVDASSSDASVAGQVFFITNAADLEPRNVTKIPFWLALCMAYVGEFRAWLTRGTTEFDRYAVLFTSITQWYNIDKARTVLGYQPKVSIEDAIHRAAEWWKKRAGTEADSVTQSEERAESAA
;
A
#
# COMPACT_ATOMS: atom_id res chain seq x y z
N MET A 1 -1.63 0.14 -2.22
CA MET A 1 -1.56 1.62 -2.37
C MET A 1 -0.87 2.19 -1.14
N ILE A 2 -0.07 3.25 -1.28
CA ILE A 2 0.65 3.93 -0.19
C ILE A 2 0.36 5.44 -0.28
N GLY A 3 0.34 6.14 0.85
CA GLY A 3 0.32 7.60 0.87
C GLY A 3 0.07 8.19 2.25
N PRO A 4 0.01 9.53 2.35
CA PRO A 4 -0.41 10.23 3.55
C PRO A 4 -1.72 9.66 4.11
N GLY A 5 -1.74 9.38 5.43
CA GLY A 5 -2.91 8.82 6.09
C GLY A 5 -3.13 7.32 5.89
N ASP A 6 -2.25 6.59 5.22
CA ASP A 6 -2.32 5.12 5.13
C ASP A 6 -2.18 4.47 6.52
N PRO A 7 -3.25 3.85 7.06
CA PRO A 7 -3.22 3.24 8.38
C PRO A 7 -2.77 1.77 8.35
N GLN A 8 -2.73 1.16 7.17
CA GLN A 8 -2.64 -0.30 7.03
C GLN A 8 -1.20 -0.72 6.76
N LEU A 9 -0.60 -0.20 5.70
CA LEU A 9 0.68 -0.69 5.20
C LEU A 9 1.84 0.09 5.80
N LEU A 10 1.82 1.41 5.69
CA LEU A 10 2.90 2.26 6.21
C LEU A 10 3.07 2.12 7.72
N LEU A 11 1.97 2.05 8.48
CA LEU A 11 2.00 1.86 9.92
C LEU A 11 2.63 0.51 10.31
N ARG A 12 2.26 -0.57 9.59
CA ARG A 12 2.84 -1.91 9.83
C ARG A 12 4.33 -1.95 9.46
N MET A 13 4.72 -1.29 8.37
CA MET A 13 6.13 -1.17 8.00
C MET A 13 6.94 -0.37 9.03
N ALA A 14 6.39 0.73 9.55
CA ALA A 14 7.04 1.53 10.57
C ALA A 14 7.26 0.73 11.87
N ARG A 15 6.27 -0.07 12.30
CA ARG A 15 6.41 -0.99 13.44
C ARG A 15 7.45 -2.07 13.17
N ALA A 16 7.38 -2.73 12.02
CA ALA A 16 8.37 -3.74 11.63
C ALA A 16 9.79 -3.17 11.52
N LEU A 17 9.94 -1.90 11.15
CA LEU A 17 11.23 -1.21 11.15
C LEU A 17 11.71 -0.96 12.58
N ALA A 18 10.85 -0.42 13.44
CA ALA A 18 11.16 -0.14 14.85
C ALA A 18 11.51 -1.42 15.65
N GLU A 19 10.80 -2.51 15.39
CA GLU A 19 11.01 -3.83 16.02
C GLU A 19 12.16 -4.63 15.37
N GLY A 20 12.74 -4.14 14.26
CA GLY A 20 13.83 -4.82 13.56
C GLY A 20 13.41 -6.02 12.71
N HIS A 21 12.10 -6.26 12.53
CA HIS A 21 11.52 -7.36 11.74
C HIS A 21 11.68 -7.19 10.22
N HIS A 22 12.04 -6.00 9.73
CA HIS A 22 12.26 -5.69 8.31
C HIS A 22 13.41 -6.48 7.63
N LYS A 23 14.23 -7.20 8.41
CA LYS A 23 15.39 -7.95 7.91
C LYS A 23 15.03 -9.34 7.39
N ILE A 24 13.82 -9.82 7.62
CA ILE A 24 13.41 -11.17 7.20
C ILE A 24 12.64 -11.06 5.89
N GLN A 25 13.07 -11.84 4.90
CA GLN A 25 12.40 -11.95 3.63
C GLN A 25 12.06 -13.40 3.31
N ILE A 26 10.81 -13.64 2.93
CA ILE A 26 10.36 -14.95 2.47
C ILE A 26 10.75 -15.12 1.00
N ARG A 27 11.44 -16.22 0.67
CA ARG A 27 11.91 -16.54 -0.70
C ARG A 27 12.93 -15.52 -1.24
N GLY A 28 13.38 -15.74 -2.48
CA GLY A 28 14.48 -15.03 -3.15
C GLY A 28 14.19 -13.65 -3.74
N ASN A 29 13.12 -12.95 -3.35
CA ASN A 29 12.68 -11.68 -3.97
C ASN A 29 12.40 -11.78 -5.48
N THR A 30 11.89 -12.90 -5.95
CA THR A 30 11.51 -13.06 -7.36
C THR A 30 10.08 -12.60 -7.64
N ASN A 31 9.35 -12.17 -6.60
CA ASN A 31 8.01 -11.65 -6.76
C ASN A 31 8.07 -10.17 -7.07
N ILE A 32 7.40 -9.82 -8.16
CA ILE A 32 7.12 -8.45 -8.52
C ILE A 32 5.77 -8.09 -7.90
N ILE A 33 5.75 -7.02 -7.11
CA ILE A 33 4.55 -6.47 -6.49
C ILE A 33 4.43 -5.02 -6.94
N ASP A 34 3.30 -4.66 -7.51
CA ASP A 34 3.01 -3.28 -7.87
C ASP A 34 2.68 -2.44 -6.64
N TRP A 35 3.47 -1.39 -6.46
CA TRP A 35 3.14 -0.31 -5.55
C TRP A 35 2.55 0.87 -6.33
N VAL A 36 1.63 1.57 -5.69
CA VAL A 36 1.00 2.76 -6.29
C VAL A 36 0.73 3.81 -5.22
N TYR A 37 1.02 5.07 -5.56
CA TYR A 37 0.71 6.21 -4.71
C TYR A 37 -0.77 6.58 -4.80
N VAL A 38 -1.43 6.77 -3.65
CA VAL A 38 -2.87 7.09 -3.59
C VAL A 38 -3.25 8.33 -4.42
N GLY A 39 -2.38 9.34 -4.47
CA GLY A 39 -2.64 10.54 -5.29
C GLY A 39 -2.58 10.28 -6.79
N ASN A 40 -1.72 9.37 -7.24
CA ASN A 40 -1.68 8.97 -8.65
C ASN A 40 -2.95 8.17 -9.02
N VAL A 41 -3.47 7.36 -8.09
CA VAL A 41 -4.75 6.67 -8.28
C VAL A 41 -5.88 7.68 -8.39
N ALA A 42 -5.90 8.72 -7.54
CA ALA A 42 -6.89 9.79 -7.63
C ALA A 42 -6.81 10.52 -8.99
N ASP A 43 -5.61 10.83 -9.46
CA ASP A 43 -5.38 11.40 -10.80
C ASP A 43 -5.92 10.50 -11.91
N ALA A 44 -5.72 9.18 -11.82
CA ALA A 44 -6.26 8.22 -12.77
C ALA A 44 -7.80 8.23 -12.80
N HIS A 45 -8.45 8.37 -11.64
CA HIS A 45 -9.92 8.48 -11.57
C HIS A 45 -10.43 9.77 -12.21
N LEU A 46 -9.72 10.90 -12.02
CA LEU A 46 -10.07 12.15 -12.68
C LEU A 46 -9.93 12.02 -14.22
N LEU A 47 -8.82 11.44 -14.69
CA LEU A 47 -8.62 11.19 -16.12
C LEU A 47 -9.66 10.26 -16.73
N ALA A 48 -10.14 9.28 -15.95
CA ALA A 48 -11.23 8.41 -16.36
C ALA A 48 -12.56 9.17 -16.43
N ALA A 49 -12.85 10.02 -15.45
CA ALA A 49 -14.06 10.84 -15.43
C ALA A 49 -14.09 11.83 -16.61
N ASP A 50 -12.97 12.48 -16.92
CA ASP A 50 -12.82 13.40 -18.05
C ASP A 50 -13.06 12.73 -19.41
N ARG A 51 -12.88 11.40 -19.49
CA ARG A 51 -13.07 10.59 -20.70
C ARG A 51 -14.39 9.82 -20.74
N LEU A 52 -15.28 10.03 -19.76
CA LEU A 52 -16.62 9.49 -19.84
C LEU A 52 -17.42 10.23 -20.91
N PRO A 53 -18.23 9.53 -21.71
CA PRO A 53 -19.11 10.18 -22.67
C PRO A 53 -20.11 11.06 -21.92
N SER A 54 -20.26 12.31 -22.36
CA SER A 54 -21.26 13.23 -21.83
C SER A 54 -22.65 12.72 -22.25
N GLY A 55 -23.57 12.59 -21.29
CA GLY A 55 -24.88 11.96 -21.50
C GLY A 55 -25.65 12.55 -22.68
N GLY A 56 -25.68 11.83 -23.79
CA GLY A 56 -26.40 12.21 -25.02
C GLY A 56 -26.02 11.37 -26.24
N ASP A 57 -24.75 11.01 -26.40
CA ASP A 57 -24.28 10.25 -27.56
C ASP A 57 -24.36 8.74 -27.30
N VAL A 58 -25.59 8.22 -27.38
CA VAL A 58 -25.92 6.80 -27.20
C VAL A 58 -25.58 5.95 -28.46
N ASP A 59 -24.84 6.52 -29.42
CA ASP A 59 -24.20 5.78 -30.51
C ASP A 59 -22.80 5.23 -30.13
N ALA A 60 -22.57 5.04 -28.83
CA ALA A 60 -21.39 4.38 -28.26
C ALA A 60 -21.33 2.86 -28.54
N SER A 61 -22.15 2.36 -29.47
CA SER A 61 -22.10 1.00 -30.01
C SER A 61 -20.99 0.82 -31.06
N SER A 62 -20.17 1.84 -31.32
CA SER A 62 -19.18 1.84 -32.42
C SER A 62 -17.77 2.31 -32.06
N SER A 63 -17.35 2.33 -30.79
CA SER A 63 -15.92 2.57 -30.52
C SER A 63 -15.36 1.83 -29.31
N ASP A 64 -14.22 1.19 -29.53
CA ASP A 64 -13.22 0.79 -28.53
C ASP A 64 -12.74 1.96 -27.62
N ALA A 65 -13.31 3.17 -27.77
CA ALA A 65 -12.90 4.41 -27.11
C ALA A 65 -13.72 4.76 -25.85
N SER A 66 -14.85 4.09 -25.59
CA SER A 66 -15.62 4.37 -24.37
C SER A 66 -14.93 3.82 -23.13
N VAL A 67 -14.56 4.70 -22.21
CA VAL A 67 -13.95 4.37 -20.91
C VAL A 67 -14.99 3.78 -19.94
N ALA A 68 -16.29 4.02 -20.19
CA ALA A 68 -17.37 3.56 -19.33
C ALA A 68 -17.43 2.02 -19.28
N GLY A 69 -17.45 1.47 -18.06
CA GLY A 69 -17.50 0.02 -17.83
C GLY A 69 -16.18 -0.73 -18.08
N GLN A 70 -15.11 -0.03 -18.46
CA GLN A 70 -13.81 -0.63 -18.66
C GLN A 70 -13.01 -0.71 -17.36
N VAL A 71 -12.28 -1.83 -17.20
CA VAL A 71 -11.32 -2.01 -16.11
C VAL A 71 -9.94 -1.52 -16.54
N PHE A 72 -9.27 -0.80 -15.64
CA PHE A 72 -7.90 -0.31 -15.81
C PHE A 72 -7.06 -0.68 -14.58
N PHE A 73 -5.84 -1.13 -14.81
CA PHE A 73 -4.86 -1.32 -13.74
C PHE A 73 -3.98 -0.07 -13.63
N ILE A 74 -3.82 0.44 -12.41
CA ILE A 74 -3.03 1.65 -12.11
C ILE A 74 -1.88 1.26 -11.19
N THR A 75 -0.66 1.48 -11.68
CA THR A 75 0.60 1.19 -10.97
C THR A 75 1.60 2.34 -11.19
N ASN A 76 2.59 2.47 -10.31
CA ASN A 76 3.70 3.41 -10.51
C ASN A 76 4.86 2.81 -11.34
N ALA A 77 4.79 1.51 -11.69
CA ALA A 77 5.81 0.80 -12.46
C ALA A 77 7.25 1.03 -11.93
N ALA A 78 7.41 0.96 -10.61
CA ALA A 78 8.68 1.20 -9.94
C ALA A 78 9.22 -0.10 -9.33
N ASP A 79 10.51 -0.37 -9.56
CA ASP A 79 11.23 -1.48 -8.96
C ASP A 79 11.90 -1.01 -7.66
N LEU A 80 11.51 -1.59 -6.53
CA LEU A 80 12.17 -1.36 -5.25
C LEU A 80 13.13 -2.52 -4.97
N GLU A 81 14.43 -2.25 -4.93
CA GLU A 81 15.42 -3.24 -4.53
C GLU A 81 15.52 -3.34 -2.99
N PRO A 82 15.31 -4.52 -2.39
CA PRO A 82 15.45 -4.68 -0.94
C PRO A 82 16.92 -4.61 -0.53
N ARG A 83 17.23 -3.76 0.46
CA ARG A 83 18.57 -3.62 1.01
C ARG A 83 18.72 -4.46 2.29
N ASN A 84 19.74 -5.32 2.31
CA ASN A 84 20.21 -6.03 3.51
C ASN A 84 19.15 -6.93 4.20
N VAL A 85 18.76 -8.01 3.52
CA VAL A 85 17.72 -8.96 3.98
C VAL A 85 18.26 -10.38 4.13
N THR A 86 17.83 -11.06 5.19
CA THR A 86 18.01 -12.50 5.42
C THR A 86 16.87 -13.27 4.77
N LYS A 87 17.21 -14.15 3.83
CA LYS A 87 16.24 -14.94 3.07
C LYS A 87 15.92 -16.23 3.80
N ILE A 88 14.64 -16.49 4.04
CA ILE A 88 14.15 -17.78 4.54
C ILE A 88 13.45 -18.57 3.40
N PRO A 89 13.66 -19.89 3.30
CA PRO A 89 13.00 -20.69 2.28
C PRO A 89 11.49 -20.78 2.55
N PHE A 90 10.70 -20.84 1.47
CA PHE A 90 9.24 -20.78 1.56
C PHE A 90 8.63 -21.88 2.44
N TRP A 91 9.12 -23.12 2.33
CA TRP A 91 8.62 -24.23 3.16
C TRP A 91 8.85 -23.97 4.66
N LEU A 92 9.97 -23.36 5.03
CA LEU A 92 10.28 -23.04 6.43
C LEU A 92 9.37 -21.95 6.96
N ALA A 93 9.12 -20.91 6.16
CA ALA A 93 8.14 -19.87 6.49
C ALA A 93 6.74 -20.47 6.71
N LEU A 94 6.33 -21.40 5.85
CA LEU A 94 5.04 -22.07 5.95
C LEU A 94 4.94 -22.97 7.20
N CYS A 95 6.00 -23.71 7.53
CA CYS A 95 6.07 -24.49 8.77
C CYS A 95 5.96 -23.61 10.01
N MET A 96 6.70 -22.48 10.06
CA MET A 96 6.63 -21.53 11.16
C MET A 96 5.23 -20.93 11.31
N ALA A 97 4.59 -20.56 10.19
CA ALA A 97 3.22 -20.06 10.18
C ALA A 97 2.22 -21.11 10.70
N TYR A 98 2.36 -22.37 10.31
CA TYR A 98 1.49 -23.45 10.78
C TYR A 98 1.61 -23.67 12.30
N VAL A 99 2.84 -23.67 12.83
CA VAL A 99 3.09 -23.77 14.28
C VAL A 99 2.51 -22.55 15.02
N GLY A 100 2.69 -21.35 14.45
CA GLY A 100 2.13 -20.10 14.99
C GLY A 100 0.62 -20.11 15.07
N GLU A 101 -0.06 -20.53 13.99
CA GLU A 101 -1.51 -20.71 13.94
C GLU A 101 -2.00 -21.76 14.95
N PHE A 102 -1.32 -22.91 15.04
CA PHE A 102 -1.67 -23.95 15.99
C PHE A 102 -1.58 -23.46 17.44
N ARG A 103 -0.51 -22.71 17.77
CA ARG A 103 -0.36 -22.09 19.10
C ARG A 103 -1.43 -21.04 19.36
N ALA A 104 -1.73 -20.19 18.38
CA ALA A 104 -2.77 -19.17 18.49
C ALA A 104 -4.15 -19.80 18.71
N TRP A 105 -4.47 -20.85 17.96
CA TRP A 105 -5.68 -21.66 18.14
C TRP A 105 -5.77 -22.25 19.55
N LEU A 106 -4.69 -22.85 20.05
CA LEU A 106 -4.65 -23.45 21.39
C LEU A 106 -4.84 -22.41 22.51
N THR A 107 -4.28 -21.21 22.34
CA THR A 107 -4.31 -20.12 23.35
C THR A 107 -5.47 -19.14 23.16
N ARG A 108 -6.32 -19.35 22.13
CA ARG A 108 -7.36 -18.40 21.68
C ARG A 108 -6.81 -16.98 21.40
N GLY A 109 -5.55 -16.89 20.98
CA GLY A 109 -4.89 -15.65 20.60
C GLY A 109 -4.96 -15.37 19.09
N THR A 110 -4.32 -14.29 18.67
CA THR A 110 -4.09 -13.95 17.25
C THR A 110 -2.61 -14.10 16.89
N THR A 111 -2.33 -14.35 15.62
CA THR A 111 -0.97 -14.33 15.07
C THR A 111 -0.94 -13.39 13.87
N GLU A 112 0.05 -12.51 13.82
CA GLU A 112 0.28 -11.67 12.64
C GLU A 112 1.00 -12.43 11.52
N PHE A 113 1.72 -13.49 11.90
CA PHE A 113 2.41 -14.38 10.99
C PHE A 113 1.60 -15.68 10.82
N ASP A 114 0.74 -15.70 9.81
CA ASP A 114 -0.11 -16.84 9.44
C ASP A 114 0.22 -17.32 8.02
N ARG A 115 -0.37 -18.46 7.62
CA ARG A 115 -0.18 -19.02 6.29
C ARG A 115 -0.69 -18.09 5.20
N TYR A 116 -1.73 -17.31 5.50
CA TYR A 116 -2.25 -16.30 4.59
C TYR A 116 -1.19 -15.22 4.30
N ALA A 117 -0.54 -14.67 5.30
CA ALA A 117 0.53 -13.68 5.16
C ALA A 117 1.73 -14.24 4.40
N VAL A 118 2.12 -15.50 4.67
CA VAL A 118 3.20 -16.18 3.93
C VAL A 118 2.84 -16.35 2.45
N LEU A 119 1.61 -16.76 2.15
CA LEU A 119 1.14 -16.95 0.78
C LEU A 119 0.98 -15.61 0.06
N PHE A 120 0.35 -14.64 0.70
CA PHE A 120 0.08 -13.31 0.16
C PHE A 120 1.37 -12.54 -0.17
N THR A 121 2.40 -12.66 0.68
CA THR A 121 3.73 -12.08 0.38
C THR A 121 4.50 -12.88 -0.68
N SER A 122 4.11 -14.15 -0.90
CA SER A 122 4.74 -15.06 -1.85
C SER A 122 4.02 -15.18 -3.19
N ILE A 123 2.97 -14.41 -3.46
CA ILE A 123 2.37 -14.31 -4.80
C ILE A 123 2.93 -13.10 -5.59
N THR A 124 3.09 -13.26 -6.90
CA THR A 124 3.42 -12.15 -7.80
C THR A 124 2.14 -11.36 -8.08
N GLN A 125 2.20 -10.05 -7.91
CA GLN A 125 1.07 -9.14 -8.13
C GLN A 125 1.54 -7.99 -9.01
N TRP A 126 1.75 -8.30 -10.29
CA TRP A 126 2.13 -7.33 -11.31
C TRP A 126 1.02 -7.19 -12.35
N TYR A 127 0.76 -5.96 -12.75
CA TYR A 127 -0.33 -5.59 -13.64
C TYR A 127 0.20 -4.70 -14.77
N ASN A 128 -0.27 -4.99 -15.99
CA ASN A 128 0.06 -4.19 -17.15
C ASN A 128 -0.74 -2.86 -17.13
N ILE A 129 -0.02 -1.74 -17.20
CA ILE A 129 -0.56 -0.37 -17.18
C ILE A 129 -0.79 0.25 -18.57
N ASP A 130 -0.39 -0.43 -19.63
CA ASP A 130 -0.38 0.11 -20.99
C ASP A 130 -1.77 0.56 -21.41
N LYS A 131 -2.83 -0.16 -21.01
CA LYS A 131 -4.21 0.25 -21.26
C LYS A 131 -4.55 1.61 -20.63
N ALA A 132 -4.11 1.86 -19.40
CA ALA A 132 -4.34 3.16 -18.76
C ALA A 132 -3.53 4.26 -19.44
N ARG A 133 -2.31 3.96 -19.92
CA ARG A 133 -1.48 4.92 -20.66
C ARG A 133 -2.10 5.30 -22.00
N THR A 134 -2.57 4.32 -22.77
CA THR A 134 -3.11 4.56 -24.12
C THR A 134 -4.49 5.18 -24.09
N VAL A 135 -5.39 4.66 -23.25
CA VAL A 135 -6.79 5.10 -23.22
C VAL A 135 -6.95 6.35 -22.36
N LEU A 136 -6.36 6.38 -21.16
CA LEU A 136 -6.53 7.50 -20.21
C LEU A 136 -5.44 8.58 -20.33
N GLY A 137 -4.41 8.36 -21.15
CA GLY A 137 -3.23 9.23 -21.13
C GLY A 137 -2.53 9.23 -19.76
N TYR A 138 -2.75 8.20 -18.95
CA TYR A 138 -2.27 8.16 -17.57
C TYR A 138 -0.75 8.03 -17.53
N GLN A 139 -0.10 8.88 -16.73
CA GLN A 139 1.30 8.74 -16.34
C GLN A 139 1.42 9.01 -14.83
N PRO A 140 2.15 8.17 -14.07
CA PRO A 140 2.34 8.39 -12.64
C PRO A 140 3.13 9.68 -12.41
N LYS A 141 2.52 10.66 -11.74
CA LYS A 141 3.16 11.96 -11.47
C LYS A 141 4.13 11.91 -10.29
N VAL A 142 3.81 11.10 -9.28
CA VAL A 142 4.63 10.93 -8.07
C VAL A 142 5.29 9.56 -8.09
N SER A 143 6.61 9.51 -7.91
CA SER A 143 7.35 8.24 -7.78
C SER A 143 7.01 7.52 -6.47
N ILE A 144 7.42 6.26 -6.32
CA ILE A 144 7.18 5.53 -5.07
C ILE A 144 8.08 6.05 -3.94
N GLU A 145 9.30 6.45 -4.25
CA GLU A 145 10.23 7.06 -3.30
C GLU A 145 9.65 8.35 -2.72
N ASP A 146 9.13 9.22 -3.59
CA ASP A 146 8.47 10.46 -3.19
C ASP A 146 7.19 10.18 -2.39
N ALA A 147 6.44 9.15 -2.77
CA ALA A 147 5.26 8.73 -2.05
C ALA A 147 5.59 8.29 -0.61
N ILE A 148 6.67 7.53 -0.42
CA ILE A 148 7.15 7.10 0.90
C ILE A 148 7.59 8.32 1.72
N HIS A 149 8.34 9.26 1.13
CA HIS A 149 8.74 10.49 1.82
C HIS A 149 7.54 11.31 2.28
N ARG A 150 6.58 11.58 1.39
CA ARG A 150 5.34 12.32 1.71
C ARG A 150 4.54 11.62 2.82
N ALA A 151 4.45 10.30 2.76
CA ALA A 151 3.75 9.52 3.76
C ALA A 151 4.46 9.60 5.14
N ALA A 152 5.79 9.48 5.16
CA ALA A 152 6.59 9.59 6.38
C ALA A 152 6.52 11.00 6.99
N GLU A 153 6.60 12.05 6.18
CA GLU A 153 6.44 13.44 6.63
C GLU A 153 5.07 13.71 7.25
N TRP A 154 4.02 13.19 6.63
CA TRP A 154 2.65 13.32 7.16
C TRP A 154 2.53 12.70 8.55
N TRP A 155 3.08 11.51 8.76
CA TRP A 155 3.06 10.83 10.06
C TRP A 155 3.90 11.57 11.12
N LYS A 156 5.09 12.08 10.75
CA LYS A 156 5.90 12.90 11.66
C LYS A 156 5.16 14.15 12.12
N LYS A 157 4.54 14.87 11.18
CA LYS A 157 3.76 16.08 11.48
C LYS A 157 2.58 15.78 12.41
N ARG A 158 1.89 14.65 12.18
CA ARG A 158 0.76 14.22 13.01
C ARG A 158 1.21 13.90 14.44
N ALA A 159 2.29 13.13 14.60
CA ALA A 159 2.84 12.79 15.91
C ALA A 159 3.24 14.04 16.71
N GLY A 160 3.84 15.05 16.05
CA GLY A 160 4.16 16.33 16.70
C GLY A 160 2.90 17.10 17.13
N THR A 161 1.90 17.20 16.25
CA THR A 161 0.63 17.89 16.56
C THR A 161 -0.12 17.23 17.74
N GLU A 162 -0.09 15.91 17.81
CA GLU A 162 -0.73 15.14 18.88
C GLU A 162 0.00 15.35 20.22
N ALA A 163 1.34 15.32 20.21
CA ALA A 163 2.15 15.63 21.40
C ALA A 163 1.88 17.06 21.92
N ASP A 164 1.87 18.06 21.05
CA ASP A 164 1.60 19.46 21.41
C ASP A 164 0.20 19.63 22.01
N SER A 165 -0.80 18.90 21.50
CA SER A 165 -2.17 18.96 22.02
C SER A 165 -2.33 18.35 23.41
N VAL A 166 -1.60 17.27 23.70
CA VAL A 166 -1.58 16.63 25.02
C VAL A 166 -0.93 17.57 26.03
N THR A 167 0.24 18.13 25.71
CA THR A 167 0.94 19.08 26.58
C THR A 167 0.08 20.31 26.90
N GLN A 168 -0.60 20.90 25.90
CA GLN A 168 -1.51 22.04 26.14
C GLN A 168 -2.73 21.67 27.00
N SER A 169 -3.21 20.43 26.93
CA SER A 169 -4.32 19.95 27.76
C SER A 169 -3.91 19.73 29.22
N GLU A 170 -2.69 19.24 29.46
CA GLU A 170 -2.10 19.07 30.79
C GLU A 170 -1.84 20.44 31.44
N GLU A 171 -1.22 21.38 30.72
CA GLU A 171 -0.98 22.75 31.20
C GLU A 171 -2.29 23.49 31.53
N ARG A 172 -3.36 23.29 30.74
CA ARG A 172 -4.69 23.86 31.04
C ARG A 172 -5.35 23.21 32.24
N ALA A 173 -5.14 21.91 32.47
CA ALA A 173 -5.68 21.22 33.64
C ALA A 173 -4.97 21.66 34.93
N GLU A 174 -3.65 21.87 34.87
CA GLU A 174 -2.85 22.38 35.99
C GLU A 174 -3.16 23.85 36.31
N SER A 175 -3.40 24.69 35.30
CA SER A 175 -3.78 26.10 35.52
C SER A 175 -5.22 26.28 36.04
N ALA A 176 -6.06 25.25 36.00
CA ALA A 176 -7.45 25.28 36.45
C ALA A 176 -7.67 24.65 37.84
N ALA A 177 -6.62 24.10 38.45
CA ALA A 177 -6.59 23.53 39.80
C ALA A 177 -6.03 24.54 40.81
#